data_AF-A0A958AV19-F1
#
_entry.id   AF-A0A958AV19-F1
#
_cell.length_a   1.000
_cell.length_b   1.000
_cell.length_c   1.000
_cell.angle_alpha   90.00
_cell.angle_beta   90.00
_cell.angle_gamma   90.00
#
_symmetry.space_group_name_H-M   'P 1'
#
loop_
_entity.id
_entity.type
_entity.pdbx_description
1 polymer ?
#
loop_
_entity_poly.entity_id
_entity_poly.type
_entity_poly.pdbx_seq_one_letter_code
_entity_poly.pdbx_strand_id
1 'polypeptide(L)'
;GGLNILAQLRRSVSARFTPHRMDIATLQAHAQWGQPLTANDTRNLSRLRQHAHLADMTELIDWILLEEIKLEQEAIVIGDRDEG
;
A
#
# COMPACT_ATOMS: atom_id res chain seq x y z
N GLY A 1 4.12 -5.83 -1.75
CA GLY A 1 5.05 -6.31 -0.70
C GLY A 1 4.74 -5.74 0.68
N GLY A 2 4.79 -4.41 0.83
CA GLY A 2 4.74 -3.72 2.13
C GLY A 2 3.59 -4.11 3.08
N LEU A 3 2.37 -4.28 2.58
CA LEU A 3 1.22 -4.68 3.43
C LEU A 3 1.40 -6.05 4.11
N ASN A 4 2.04 -7.04 3.44
CA ASN A 4 2.35 -8.33 4.07
C ASN A 4 3.36 -8.15 5.22
N ILE A 5 4.37 -7.29 5.02
CA ILE A 5 5.37 -6.98 6.04
C ILE A 5 4.70 -6.29 7.24
N LEU A 6 3.85 -5.30 7.00
CA LEU A 6 3.09 -4.63 8.05
C LEU A 6 2.23 -5.61 8.86
N ALA A 7 1.50 -6.49 8.17
CA ALA A 7 0.70 -7.52 8.83
C ALA A 7 1.55 -8.44 9.72
N GLN A 8 2.72 -8.86 9.22
CA GLN A 8 3.65 -9.71 9.97
C GLN A 8 4.24 -8.98 11.18
N LEU A 9 4.67 -7.72 11.03
CA LEU A 9 5.19 -6.90 12.14
C LEU A 9 4.12 -6.69 13.22
N ARG A 10 2.89 -6.40 12.82
CA ARG A 10 1.77 -6.21 13.75
C ARG A 10 1.39 -7.48 14.50
N ARG A 11 1.49 -8.63 13.83
CA ARG A 11 1.22 -9.93 14.43
C ARG A 11 2.33 -10.39 15.38
N SER A 12 3.59 -10.24 14.98
CA SER A 12 4.72 -10.87 15.66
C SER A 12 5.50 -9.97 16.61
N VAL A 13 5.36 -8.64 16.48
CA VAL A 13 6.13 -7.66 17.25
C VAL A 13 5.22 -6.75 18.05
N SER A 14 4.36 -5.97 17.39
CA SER A 14 3.42 -5.07 18.06
C SER A 14 2.33 -4.60 17.12
N ALA A 15 1.07 -4.76 17.53
CA ALA A 15 -0.09 -4.28 16.79
C ALA A 15 -0.09 -2.76 16.53
N ARG A 16 0.76 -2.00 17.25
CA ARG A 16 0.91 -0.54 17.12
C ARG A 16 1.87 -0.11 16.02
N PHE A 17 2.49 -1.03 15.28
CA PHE A 17 3.31 -0.65 14.13
C PHE A 17 2.51 0.17 13.13
N THR A 18 3.01 1.36 12.79
CA THR A 18 2.39 2.26 11.81
C THR A 18 3.25 2.30 10.55
N PRO A 19 2.67 2.13 9.36
CA PRO A 19 3.43 2.33 8.13
C PRO A 19 3.73 3.82 7.92
N HIS A 20 4.82 4.12 7.21
CA HIS A 20 5.20 5.49 6.84
C HIS A 20 4.84 5.72 5.37
N ARG A 21 4.12 6.82 5.06
CA ARG A 21 3.68 7.20 3.70
C ARG A 21 2.98 6.05 2.93
N MET A 22 2.15 5.28 3.65
CA MET A 22 1.27 4.26 3.07
C MET A 22 -0.16 4.68 3.37
N ASP A 23 -0.60 5.71 2.66
CA ASP A 23 -1.90 6.35 2.78
C ASP A 23 -2.40 6.78 1.40
N ILE A 24 -3.70 7.03 1.29
CA ILE A 24 -4.35 7.34 0.00
C ILE A 24 -3.82 8.65 -0.58
N ALA A 25 -3.56 9.66 0.25
CA ALA A 25 -3.05 10.95 -0.23
C ALA A 25 -1.70 10.78 -0.93
N THR A 26 -0.80 9.98 -0.36
CA THR A 26 0.47 9.61 -1.00
C THR A 26 0.23 8.87 -2.32
N LEU A 27 -0.67 7.88 -2.35
CA LEU A 27 -0.95 7.13 -3.58
C LEU A 27 -1.51 8.03 -4.69
N GLN A 28 -2.39 8.96 -4.35
CA GLN A 28 -2.97 9.91 -5.30
C GLN A 28 -1.92 10.88 -5.86
N ALA A 29 -1.10 11.47 -4.98
CA ALA A 29 -0.05 12.40 -5.38
C ALA A 29 0.95 11.76 -6.35
N HIS A 30 1.19 10.45 -6.19
CA HIS A 30 2.18 9.72 -6.97
C HIS A 30 1.57 8.74 -8.00
N ALA A 31 0.27 8.82 -8.27
CA ALA A 31 -0.44 7.85 -9.12
C ALA A 31 0.16 7.74 -10.53
N GLN A 32 0.72 8.84 -11.06
CA GLN A 32 1.37 8.87 -12.37
C GLN A 32 2.60 7.96 -12.49
N TRP A 33 3.24 7.62 -11.37
CA TRP A 33 4.38 6.68 -11.32
C TRP A 33 3.94 5.27 -10.90
N GLY A 34 2.63 5.05 -10.72
CA GLY A 34 2.05 3.77 -10.38
C GLY A 34 2.30 2.71 -11.44
N GLN A 35 2.42 1.47 -11.00
CA GLN A 35 2.51 0.29 -11.86
C GLN A 35 1.18 -0.46 -11.84
N PRO A 36 0.75 -1.06 -12.97
CA PRO A 36 -0.47 -1.86 -12.99
C PRO A 36 -0.40 -3.04 -12.01
N LEU A 37 -1.54 -3.39 -11.42
CA LEU A 37 -1.65 -4.63 -10.64
C LEU A 37 -1.55 -5.85 -11.55
N THR A 38 -0.83 -6.86 -11.09
CA THR A 38 -0.91 -8.20 -11.67
C THR A 38 -2.08 -8.97 -11.07
N ALA A 39 -2.53 -10.04 -11.73
CA ALA A 39 -3.53 -10.95 -11.16
C ALA A 39 -3.09 -11.57 -9.82
N ASN A 40 -1.79 -11.67 -9.56
CA ASN A 40 -1.27 -12.10 -8.27
C ASN A 40 -1.40 -11.00 -7.21
N ASP A 41 -1.13 -9.75 -7.57
CA ASP A 41 -1.30 -8.61 -6.67
C ASP A 41 -2.77 -8.49 -6.24
N THR A 42 -3.72 -8.52 -7.18
CA THR A 42 -5.17 -8.46 -6.90
C THR A 42 -5.60 -9.56 -5.93
N ARG A 43 -5.22 -10.82 -6.17
CA ARG A 43 -5.55 -11.94 -5.28
C ARG A 43 -4.98 -11.75 -3.88
N ASN A 44 -3.73 -11.30 -3.79
CA ASN A 44 -3.08 -11.07 -2.50
C ASN A 44 -3.72 -9.89 -1.75
N LEU A 45 -4.08 -8.81 -2.43
CA LEU A 45 -4.77 -7.65 -1.85
C LEU A 45 -6.16 -8.04 -1.33
N SER A 46 -6.95 -8.81 -2.10
CA SER A 46 -8.26 -9.30 -1.64
C SER A 46 -8.16 -10.14 -0.37
N ARG A 47 -7.10 -10.94 -0.22
CA ARG A 47 -6.82 -11.69 1.02
C ARG A 47 -6.41 -10.75 2.16
N LEU A 48 -5.55 -9.77 1.89
CA LEU A 48 -5.07 -8.81 2.91
C LEU A 48 -6.17 -7.87 3.39
N ARG A 49 -7.12 -7.52 2.53
CA ARG A 49 -8.30 -6.71 2.85
C ARG A 49 -9.09 -7.27 4.05
N GLN A 50 -9.11 -8.59 4.20
CA GLN A 50 -9.84 -9.30 5.26
C GLN A 50 -8.96 -9.62 6.47
N HIS A 51 -7.69 -9.19 6.48
CA HIS A 51 -6.73 -9.57 7.50
C HIS A 51 -6.89 -8.71 8.75
N ALA A 52 -7.15 -9.32 9.92
CA ALA A 52 -7.46 -8.61 11.16
C ALA A 52 -6.41 -7.57 11.59
N HIS A 53 -5.11 -7.85 11.35
CA HIS A 53 -4.03 -6.90 11.67
C HIS A 53 -3.88 -5.73 10.69
N LEU A 54 -4.74 -5.65 9.67
CA LEU A 54 -4.76 -4.59 8.65
C LEU A 54 -6.16 -3.95 8.53
N ALA A 55 -7.01 -4.05 9.55
CA ALA A 55 -8.38 -3.52 9.51
C ALA A 55 -8.43 -2.00 9.24
N ASP A 56 -7.44 -1.25 9.71
CA ASP A 56 -7.23 0.18 9.44
C ASP A 56 -6.75 0.48 8.02
N MET A 57 -6.24 -0.52 7.30
CA MET A 57 -5.73 -0.38 5.94
C MET A 57 -6.74 -0.77 4.87
N THR A 58 -7.96 -1.19 5.23
CA THR A 58 -8.97 -1.67 4.27
C THR A 58 -9.31 -0.62 3.21
N GLU A 59 -9.46 0.65 3.60
CA GLU A 59 -9.79 1.74 2.66
C GLU A 59 -8.67 1.96 1.62
N LEU A 60 -7.40 1.93 2.07
CA LEU A 60 -6.25 2.01 1.17
C LEU A 60 -6.19 0.81 0.22
N ILE A 61 -6.47 -0.41 0.71
CA ILE A 61 -6.49 -1.61 -0.12
C ILE A 61 -7.60 -1.53 -1.17
N ASP A 62 -8.77 -1.01 -0.78
CA ASP A 62 -9.91 -0.83 -1.68
C ASP A 62 -9.59 0.20 -2.77
N TRP A 63 -8.92 1.30 -2.42
CA TRP A 63 -8.45 2.28 -3.39
C TRP A 63 -7.46 1.66 -4.40
N ILE A 64 -6.47 0.90 -3.92
CA ILE A 64 -5.49 0.21 -4.79
C ILE A 64 -6.19 -0.75 -5.76
N LEU A 65 -7.18 -1.50 -5.27
CA LEU A 65 -7.95 -2.45 -6.08
C LEU A 65 -8.86 -1.74 -7.10
N LEU A 66 -9.42 -0.59 -6.74
CA LEU A 66 -10.29 0.21 -7.61
C LEU A 66 -9.51 0.86 -8.76
N GLU A 67 -8.37 1.47 -8.43
CA GLU A 67 -7.53 2.17 -9.41
C GLU A 67 -6.63 1.22 -10.21
N GLU A 68 -6.55 -0.04 -9.78
CA GLU A 68 -5.71 -1.08 -10.40
C GLU A 68 -4.22 -0.71 -10.52
N ILE A 69 -3.72 0.14 -9.61
CA ILE A 69 -2.32 0.56 -9.54
C ILE A 69 -1.68 0.26 -8.18
N LYS A 70 -0.37 -0.04 -8.20
CA LYS A 70 0.50 -0.08 -7.01
C LYS A 70 1.64 0.91 -7.14
N LEU A 71 2.07 1.47 -6.02
CA LEU A 71 3.24 2.33 -5.94
C LEU A 71 4.40 1.57 -5.29
N GLU A 72 5.56 1.57 -5.93
CA GLU A 72 6.81 1.11 -5.32
C GLU A 72 7.46 2.28 -4.55
N GLN A 73 8.13 2.00 -3.43
CA GLN A 73 8.65 3.06 -2.53
C GLN A 73 9.61 4.03 -3.22
N GLU A 74 10.34 3.57 -4.23
CA GLU A 74 11.27 4.38 -5.03
C GLU A 74 10.55 5.49 -5.81
N ALA A 75 9.27 5.30 -6.18
CA ALA A 75 8.49 6.28 -6.94
C ALA A 75 8.16 7.55 -6.12
N ILE A 76 8.09 7.44 -4.79
CA ILE A 76 7.88 8.59 -3.89
C ILE A 76 9.10 9.51 -3.93
N VAL A 77 10.31 8.93 -3.96
CA VAL A 77 11.57 9.69 -3.99
C VAL A 77 11.78 10.39 -5.34
N ILE A 78 11.27 9.81 -6.43
CA ILE A 78 11.32 10.42 -7.77
C ILE A 78 10.36 11.61 -7.83
N GLY A 79 9.11 11.44 -7.38
CA GLY A 79 8.14 12.54 -7.35
C GLY A 79 8.59 13.72 -6.50
N ASP A 80 9.20 13.46 -5.33
CA ASP A 80 9.75 14.52 -4.46
C ASP A 80 10.90 15.32 -5.13
N ARG A 81 11.54 14.80 -6.20
CA ARG A 81 12.64 15.48 -6.91
C ARG A 81 12.19 16.28 -8.13
N ASP A 82 11.09 15.87 -8.77
CA ASP A 82 10.55 16.56 -9.95
C ASP A 82 9.74 17.82 -9.56
N GLU A 83 9.33 17.95 -8.29
CA GLU A 83 8.66 19.13 -7.73
C GLU A 83 9.62 20.14 -7.05
N GLY A 84 10.94 19.95 -7.18
CA GLY A 84 12.01 20.76 -6.56
C GLY A 84 12.59 21.86 -7.44
#